data_AF-A0A5N6WZI5-F1
#
_entry.id   AF-A0A5N6WZI5-F1
#
_cell.length_a   1.000
_cell.length_b   1.000
_cell.length_c   1.000
_cell.angle_alpha   90.00
_cell.angle_beta   90.00
_cell.angle_gamma   90.00
#
_symmetry.space_group_name_H-M   'P 1'
#
loop_
_entity.id
_entity.type
_entity.pdbx_description
1 polymer ?
#
loop_
_entity_poly.entity_id
_entity_poly.type
_entity_poly.pdbx_seq_one_letter_code
_entity_poly.pdbx_strand_id
1 'polypeptide(L)'
;MGILHRPFRPFNQFPKRQGIIKRSVLGQGIFRRFAGSTNTHGPNATRNNLFCYTSGRWLYDEHSQLSRRYVEFDVQALQAHASRVLGTRCIGITKLPEGLYNKVLSLEMEGGAEVLARIPNPSAGHPEFVVSSEVATLDFLRNVLDIPVPNVLAWSLPSLESNSVGAEYILMERVNGRQLSEVWATLSETQRFGLVKSLVEIERKLYKGSVSTLIPCSVFYESLRDIS
;
A
#
# COMPACT_ATOMS: atom_id res chain seq x y z
N MET A 1 -19.85 14.81 25.50
CA MET A 1 -19.37 16.13 25.03
C MET A 1 -18.16 16.51 25.86
N GLY A 2 -17.03 16.83 25.22
CA GLY A 2 -15.82 17.25 25.90
C GLY A 2 -14.62 17.22 24.94
N ILE A 3 -14.52 18.25 24.09
CA ILE A 3 -13.37 18.50 23.20
C ILE A 3 -12.25 19.07 24.06
N LEU A 4 -11.15 18.34 24.21
CA LEU A 4 -9.94 18.84 24.87
C LEU A 4 -9.02 19.47 23.83
N HIS A 5 -9.17 20.78 23.62
CA HIS A 5 -8.11 21.59 23.01
C HIS A 5 -6.90 21.63 23.96
N ARG A 6 -5.72 21.26 23.47
CA ARG A 6 -4.45 21.54 24.16
C ARG A 6 -3.63 22.58 23.36
N PRO A 7 -3.09 23.63 24.01
CA PRO A 7 -2.24 24.63 23.35
C PRO A 7 -0.77 24.22 23.28
N PHE A 8 -0.10 24.63 22.19
CA PHE A 8 1.32 24.38 21.87
C PHE A 8 2.31 25.05 22.83
N ARG A 9 3.42 24.38 23.15
CA ARG A 9 4.59 24.95 23.85
C ARG A 9 5.72 25.31 22.87
N PRO A 10 6.50 26.39 23.13
CA PRO A 10 7.56 26.85 22.23
C PRO A 10 8.90 26.08 22.30
N PHE A 11 9.70 26.34 21.28
CA PHE A 11 10.55 25.41 20.50
C PHE A 11 12.02 25.21 20.98
N ASN A 12 12.41 25.64 22.18
CA ASN A 12 13.83 25.73 22.55
C ASN A 12 14.26 24.77 23.65
N GLN A 13 14.32 23.47 23.35
CA GLN A 13 15.14 22.49 24.08
C GLN A 13 15.09 21.17 23.30
N PHE A 14 16.16 20.82 22.57
CA PHE A 14 16.77 19.48 22.48
C PHE A 14 17.86 19.45 21.37
N PRO A 15 18.92 18.63 21.53
CA PRO A 15 20.20 18.84 20.85
C PRO A 15 20.32 18.15 19.49
N LYS A 16 21.07 18.77 18.57
CA LYS A 16 21.45 18.23 17.26
C LYS A 16 22.31 16.97 17.40
N ARG A 17 22.00 15.89 16.69
CA ARG A 17 22.94 14.79 16.41
C ARG A 17 22.96 14.39 14.94
N GLN A 18 24.17 14.02 14.51
CA GLN A 18 24.64 13.83 13.15
C GLN A 18 24.44 12.39 12.65
N GLY A 19 24.16 12.25 11.35
CA GLY A 19 24.77 11.27 10.42
C GLY A 19 24.48 9.77 10.57
N ILE A 20 23.99 9.14 9.50
CA ILE A 20 24.73 8.22 8.60
C ILE A 20 23.70 7.46 7.72
N ILE A 21 23.68 7.76 6.42
CA ILE A 21 22.95 6.98 5.41
C ILE A 21 23.91 5.89 4.90
N LYS A 22 23.61 4.61 5.17
CA LYS A 22 24.20 3.50 4.40
C LYS A 22 23.19 3.05 3.34
N ARG A 23 23.45 3.43 2.09
CA ARG A 23 22.84 2.79 0.90
C ARG A 23 23.38 1.37 0.80
N SER A 24 22.60 0.35 1.11
CA SER A 24 22.93 -1.02 0.72
C SER A 24 22.47 -1.26 -0.72
N VAL A 25 23.43 -1.37 -1.63
CA VAL A 25 23.25 -1.92 -2.97
C VAL A 25 23.24 -3.44 -2.82
N LEU A 26 22.09 -4.10 -3.04
CA LEU A 26 22.05 -5.55 -3.15
C LEU A 26 21.03 -5.99 -4.21
N GLY A 27 21.60 -6.34 -5.36
CA GLY A 27 21.15 -7.38 -6.31
C GLY A 27 19.68 -7.41 -6.67
N GLN A 28 19.30 -6.74 -7.76
CA GLN A 28 18.11 -7.09 -8.51
C GLN A 28 18.36 -8.41 -9.24
N GLY A 29 18.01 -9.53 -8.59
CA GLY A 29 17.95 -10.84 -9.24
C GLY A 29 16.83 -10.88 -10.29
N ILE A 30 17.08 -11.54 -11.41
CA ILE A 30 16.13 -11.69 -12.52
C ILE A 30 14.89 -12.44 -12.03
N PHE A 31 13.74 -11.77 -12.08
CA PHE A 31 12.45 -12.23 -11.58
C PHE A 31 11.56 -12.72 -12.74
N ARG A 32 11.03 -13.95 -12.65
CA ARG A 32 10.01 -14.45 -13.60
C ARG A 32 8.63 -14.44 -12.94
N ARG A 33 7.68 -13.71 -13.55
CA ARG A 33 6.27 -13.67 -13.15
C ARG A 33 5.54 -14.89 -13.72
N PHE A 34 4.78 -15.61 -12.90
CA PHE A 34 3.86 -16.63 -13.37
C PHE A 34 2.42 -16.08 -13.34
N ALA A 35 1.73 -16.19 -14.47
CA ALA A 35 0.28 -15.98 -14.55
C ALA A 35 -0.39 -17.34 -14.39
N GLY A 36 -0.75 -17.72 -13.16
CA GLY A 36 -1.43 -18.98 -12.90
C GLY A 36 -2.13 -18.97 -11.56
N SER A 37 -3.46 -19.11 -11.58
CA SER A 37 -4.26 -19.41 -10.40
C SER A 37 -3.96 -20.85 -9.96
N THR A 38 -3.27 -21.05 -8.84
CA THR A 38 -3.05 -22.39 -8.29
C THR A 38 -4.28 -22.80 -7.49
N ASN A 39 -5.18 -23.55 -8.13
CA ASN A 39 -6.21 -24.34 -7.45
C ASN A 39 -5.57 -25.56 -6.80
N THR A 40 -5.19 -25.45 -5.53
CA THR A 40 -4.91 -26.61 -4.67
C THR A 40 -6.00 -26.71 -3.62
N HIS A 41 -6.93 -27.64 -3.83
CA HIS A 41 -8.02 -27.96 -2.91
C HIS A 41 -7.46 -28.63 -1.64
N GLY A 42 -7.32 -27.82 -0.60
CA GLY A 42 -7.25 -28.22 0.80
C GLY A 42 -7.52 -26.98 1.66
N PRO A 43 -8.34 -27.05 2.72
CA PRO A 43 -8.68 -25.87 3.55
C PRO A 43 -7.46 -25.21 4.19
N ASN A 44 -6.34 -25.94 4.31
CA ASN A 44 -5.05 -25.41 4.77
C ASN A 44 -4.16 -24.84 3.65
N ALA A 45 -4.33 -25.30 2.41
CA ALA A 45 -3.53 -24.83 1.26
C ALA A 45 -3.91 -23.41 0.84
N THR A 46 -5.20 -23.07 0.91
CA THR A 46 -5.70 -21.72 0.61
C THR A 46 -5.27 -20.69 1.64
N ARG A 47 -5.25 -21.03 2.95
CA ARG A 47 -4.74 -20.14 4.01
C ARG A 47 -3.26 -19.81 3.81
N ASN A 48 -2.43 -20.81 3.50
CA ASN A 48 -1.00 -20.61 3.32
C ASN A 48 -0.68 -19.69 2.11
N ASN A 49 -1.52 -19.75 1.07
CA ASN A 49 -1.37 -18.90 -0.11
C ASN A 49 -1.61 -17.41 0.16
N LEU A 50 -2.41 -17.05 1.18
CA LEU A 50 -2.63 -15.66 1.56
C LEU A 50 -1.34 -15.02 2.10
N PHE A 51 -0.53 -15.80 2.82
CA PHE A 51 0.66 -15.34 3.54
C PHE A 51 1.94 -15.44 2.69
N CYS A 52 2.08 -16.51 1.91
CA CYS A 52 3.27 -16.77 1.08
C CYS A 52 3.32 -15.87 -0.14
N TYR A 53 4.50 -15.67 -0.74
CA TYR A 53 4.59 -15.07 -2.07
C TYR A 53 4.21 -16.06 -3.18
N THR A 54 3.33 -15.70 -4.11
CA THR A 54 2.79 -16.63 -5.13
C THR A 54 2.94 -16.17 -6.57
N SER A 55 3.36 -14.93 -6.84
CA SER A 55 3.35 -14.36 -8.20
C SER A 55 4.60 -14.64 -9.04
N GLY A 56 5.59 -15.37 -8.50
CA GLY A 56 6.81 -15.69 -9.22
C GLY A 56 7.78 -16.58 -8.44
N ARG A 57 8.90 -16.88 -9.08
CA ARG A 57 10.00 -17.71 -8.54
C ARG A 57 11.33 -16.97 -8.71
N TRP A 58 12.30 -17.28 -7.86
CA TRP A 58 13.65 -16.70 -7.96
C TRP A 58 14.65 -17.73 -8.45
N LEU A 59 15.53 -17.31 -9.36
CA LEU A 59 16.63 -18.15 -9.82
C LEU A 59 17.73 -18.34 -8.76
N TYR A 60 17.81 -17.41 -7.80
CA TYR A 60 18.82 -17.42 -6.75
C TYR A 60 18.16 -17.25 -5.37
N ASP A 61 18.61 -18.06 -4.41
CA ASP A 61 18.24 -18.01 -2.99
C ASP A 61 16.73 -17.92 -2.74
N GLU A 62 15.97 -18.76 -3.44
CA GLU A 62 14.52 -18.68 -3.47
C GLU A 62 13.87 -18.80 -2.09
N HIS A 63 14.37 -19.70 -1.25
CA HIS A 63 13.82 -19.90 0.08
C HIS A 63 13.90 -18.61 0.93
N SER A 64 15.03 -17.91 0.89
CA SER A 64 15.22 -16.60 1.53
C SER A 64 14.33 -15.52 0.92
N GLN A 65 14.16 -15.51 -0.41
CA GLN A 65 13.29 -14.54 -1.07
C GLN A 65 11.82 -14.73 -0.71
N LEU A 66 11.38 -15.99 -0.57
CA LEU A 66 10.03 -16.35 -0.12
C LEU A 66 9.84 -16.00 1.37
N SER A 67 10.79 -16.35 2.23
CA SER A 67 10.68 -16.08 3.68
C SER A 67 10.63 -14.59 3.99
N ARG A 68 11.44 -13.77 3.31
CA ARG A 68 11.42 -12.30 3.44
C ARG A 68 10.14 -11.62 2.93
N ARG A 69 9.23 -12.39 2.34
CA ARG A 69 7.92 -11.95 1.82
C ARG A 69 6.77 -12.72 2.43
N TYR A 70 7.03 -13.58 3.40
CA TYR A 70 6.01 -14.22 4.19
C TYR A 70 5.50 -13.23 5.24
N VAL A 71 4.20 -13.07 5.32
CA VAL A 71 3.53 -12.29 6.38
C VAL A 71 2.30 -13.06 6.82
N GLU A 72 2.32 -13.53 8.04
CA GLU A 72 1.15 -14.10 8.69
C GLU A 72 0.35 -12.97 9.35
N PHE A 73 -0.97 -13.05 9.25
CA PHE A 73 -1.89 -12.08 9.83
C PHE A 73 -3.23 -12.76 10.13
N ASP A 74 -3.97 -12.19 11.07
CA ASP A 74 -5.31 -12.66 11.40
C ASP A 74 -6.31 -12.19 10.34
N VAL A 75 -6.70 -13.15 9.49
CA VAL A 75 -7.68 -12.96 8.41
C VAL A 75 -9.04 -12.51 8.95
N GLN A 76 -9.50 -13.08 10.06
CA GLN A 76 -10.81 -12.75 10.62
C GLN A 76 -10.81 -11.34 11.21
N ALA A 77 -9.73 -10.96 11.90
CA ALA A 77 -9.56 -9.61 12.41
C ALA A 77 -9.53 -8.58 11.27
N LEU A 78 -8.85 -8.89 10.15
CA LEU A 78 -8.81 -8.01 8.98
C LEU A 78 -10.21 -7.83 8.35
N GLN A 79 -10.94 -8.92 8.17
CA GLN A 79 -12.32 -8.89 7.66
C GLN A 79 -13.26 -8.13 8.62
N ALA A 80 -13.12 -8.32 9.93
CA ALA A 80 -13.90 -7.61 10.94
C ALA A 80 -13.59 -6.10 10.91
N HIS A 81 -12.33 -5.73 10.74
CA HIS A 81 -11.95 -4.33 10.61
C HIS A 81 -12.53 -3.69 9.35
N ALA A 82 -12.41 -4.35 8.20
CA ALA A 82 -13.04 -3.90 6.96
C ALA A 82 -14.56 -3.75 7.12
N SER A 83 -15.19 -4.71 7.81
CA SER A 83 -16.64 -4.66 8.07
C SER A 83 -17.04 -3.44 8.90
N ARG A 84 -16.24 -3.12 9.92
CA ARG A 84 -16.46 -1.95 10.77
C ARG A 84 -16.30 -0.64 9.99
N VAL A 85 -15.25 -0.53 9.18
CA VAL A 85 -14.95 0.69 8.40
C VAL A 85 -16.04 0.96 7.37
N LEU A 86 -16.58 -0.08 6.74
CA LEU A 86 -17.58 0.07 5.67
C LEU A 86 -19.03 -0.03 6.16
N GLY A 87 -19.26 -0.43 7.41
CA GLY A 87 -20.61 -0.60 7.96
C GLY A 87 -21.41 -1.75 7.32
N THR A 88 -20.74 -2.65 6.60
CA THR A 88 -21.34 -3.86 5.99
C THR A 88 -20.43 -5.06 6.23
N ARG A 89 -20.96 -6.27 6.23
CA ARG A 89 -20.20 -7.48 6.57
C ARG A 89 -19.25 -7.88 5.43
N CYS A 90 -18.00 -8.19 5.73
CA CYS A 90 -17.09 -8.83 4.78
C CYS A 90 -17.45 -10.32 4.66
N ILE A 91 -17.68 -10.78 3.43
CA ILE A 91 -18.13 -12.14 3.12
C ILE A 91 -17.06 -13.01 2.45
N GLY A 92 -16.01 -12.39 1.92
CA GLY A 92 -14.97 -13.10 1.19
C GLY A 92 -13.63 -12.39 1.25
N ILE A 93 -12.56 -13.15 1.06
CA ILE A 93 -11.22 -12.62 0.87
C ILE A 93 -10.50 -13.42 -0.21
N THR A 94 -9.93 -12.73 -1.19
CA THR A 94 -9.19 -13.32 -2.29
C THR A 94 -7.87 -12.59 -2.45
N LYS A 95 -6.77 -13.34 -2.54
CA LYS A 95 -5.48 -12.72 -2.83
C LYS A 95 -5.34 -12.43 -4.32
N LEU A 96 -5.01 -11.19 -4.64
CA LEU A 96 -4.73 -10.75 -6.00
C LEU A 96 -3.26 -11.02 -6.39
N PRO A 97 -2.92 -11.02 -7.69
CA PRO A 97 -1.54 -11.03 -8.13
C PRO A 97 -0.75 -9.93 -7.44
N GLU A 98 0.33 -10.32 -6.78
CA GLU A 98 1.10 -9.44 -5.89
C GLU A 98 2.39 -8.96 -6.57
N GLY A 99 2.86 -7.80 -6.10
CA GLY A 99 4.19 -7.30 -6.41
C GLY A 99 5.23 -7.80 -5.41
N LEU A 100 6.46 -7.32 -5.56
CA LEU A 100 7.56 -7.73 -4.67
C LEU A 100 7.46 -7.17 -3.25
N TYR A 101 6.71 -6.09 -3.06
CA TYR A 101 6.75 -5.27 -1.84
C TYR A 101 5.49 -5.35 -0.98
N ASN A 102 4.37 -5.83 -1.52
CA ASN A 102 3.10 -5.88 -0.79
C ASN A 102 2.31 -7.11 -1.20
N LYS A 103 1.63 -7.75 -0.24
CA LYS A 103 0.45 -8.57 -0.52
C LYS A 103 -0.71 -7.64 -0.85
N VAL A 104 -1.54 -8.05 -1.81
CA VAL A 104 -2.78 -7.34 -2.15
C VAL A 104 -3.92 -8.33 -2.04
N LEU A 105 -4.88 -8.02 -1.17
CA LEU A 105 -6.05 -8.84 -0.88
C LEU A 105 -7.28 -8.06 -1.28
N SER A 106 -8.17 -8.70 -2.03
CA SER A 106 -9.52 -8.24 -2.30
C SER A 106 -10.45 -8.76 -1.21
N LEU A 107 -11.20 -7.87 -0.57
CA LEU A 107 -12.21 -8.16 0.42
C LEU A 107 -13.58 -7.89 -0.20
N GLU A 108 -14.37 -8.94 -0.31
CA GLU A 108 -15.73 -8.87 -0.81
C GLU A 108 -16.67 -8.54 0.35
N MET A 109 -17.52 -7.53 0.15
CA MET A 109 -18.48 -7.06 1.13
C MET A 109 -19.89 -7.48 0.75
N GLU A 110 -20.73 -7.69 1.76
CA GLU A 110 -22.16 -7.91 1.59
C GLU A 110 -22.77 -6.70 0.85
N GLY A 111 -23.48 -6.99 -0.24
CA GLY A 111 -23.95 -5.97 -1.20
C GLY A 111 -23.06 -5.79 -2.43
N GLY A 112 -21.97 -6.54 -2.56
CA GLY A 112 -21.13 -6.60 -3.78
C GLY A 112 -20.07 -5.51 -3.90
N ALA A 113 -19.88 -4.69 -2.85
CA ALA A 113 -18.75 -3.77 -2.79
C ALA A 113 -17.43 -4.53 -2.57
N GLU A 114 -16.32 -3.99 -3.07
CA GLU A 114 -14.99 -4.59 -2.96
C GLU A 114 -14.00 -3.57 -2.37
N VAL A 115 -13.16 -4.02 -1.44
CA VAL A 115 -12.09 -3.22 -0.81
C VAL A 115 -10.77 -3.94 -0.97
N LEU A 116 -9.70 -3.19 -1.19
CA LEU A 116 -8.35 -3.74 -1.21
C LEU A 116 -7.68 -3.57 0.15
N ALA A 117 -7.15 -4.65 0.70
CA ALA A 117 -6.16 -4.60 1.78
C ALA A 117 -4.76 -4.79 1.21
N ARG A 118 -3.86 -3.88 1.54
CA ARG A 118 -2.44 -3.96 1.19
C ARG A 118 -1.61 -4.19 2.43
N ILE A 119 -0.81 -5.24 2.44
CA ILE A 119 0.05 -5.62 3.56
C ILE A 119 1.51 -5.59 3.09
N PRO A 120 2.37 -4.73 3.63
CA PRO A 120 3.77 -4.67 3.26
C PRO A 120 4.50 -5.99 3.54
N ASN A 121 5.36 -6.38 2.60
CA ASN A 121 6.30 -7.48 2.83
C ASN A 121 7.47 -6.97 3.69
N PRO A 122 8.06 -7.78 4.59
CA PRO A 122 9.19 -7.37 5.43
C PRO A 122 10.39 -6.86 4.63
N SER A 123 10.57 -7.36 3.41
CA SER A 123 11.58 -6.88 2.46
C SER A 123 11.41 -5.43 1.97
N ALA A 124 10.25 -4.79 2.18
CA ALA A 124 9.97 -3.42 1.73
C ALA A 124 10.62 -2.34 2.62
N GLY A 125 11.10 -2.71 3.82
CA GLY A 125 11.64 -1.80 4.81
C GLY A 125 10.87 -1.89 6.13
N HIS A 126 11.05 -0.91 7.01
CA HIS A 126 10.29 -0.87 8.26
C HIS A 126 8.81 -0.64 7.94
N PRO A 127 7.89 -1.58 8.27
CA PRO A 127 6.52 -1.52 7.79
C PRO A 127 5.78 -0.24 8.18
N GLU A 128 6.00 0.26 9.40
CA GLU A 128 5.43 1.53 9.85
C GLU A 128 5.80 2.71 8.95
N PHE A 129 7.05 2.76 8.49
CA PHE A 129 7.49 3.81 7.58
C PHE A 129 6.94 3.62 6.17
N VAL A 130 6.82 2.38 5.72
CA VAL A 130 6.21 2.07 4.42
C VAL A 130 4.74 2.48 4.40
N VAL A 131 3.97 2.09 5.41
CA VAL A 131 2.53 2.41 5.50
C VAL A 131 2.32 3.91 5.65
N SER A 132 3.00 4.57 6.59
CA SER A 132 2.86 6.01 6.81
C SER A 132 3.25 6.85 5.58
N SER A 133 4.38 6.54 4.92
CA SER A 133 4.74 7.24 3.67
C SER A 133 3.73 7.01 2.56
N GLU A 134 3.21 5.80 2.42
CA GLU A 134 2.25 5.49 1.37
C GLU A 134 0.93 6.23 1.59
N VAL A 135 0.40 6.20 2.81
CA VAL A 135 -0.83 6.94 3.18
C VAL A 135 -0.64 8.44 2.98
N ALA A 136 0.47 9.01 3.48
CA ALA A 136 0.76 10.43 3.34
C ALA A 136 0.94 10.84 1.86
N THR A 137 1.56 9.98 1.04
CA THR A 137 1.71 10.24 -0.40
C THR A 137 0.37 10.22 -1.10
N LEU A 138 -0.50 9.25 -0.82
CA LEU A 138 -1.84 9.19 -1.43
C LEU A 138 -2.71 10.38 -1.03
N ASP A 139 -2.63 10.80 0.22
CA ASP A 139 -3.32 11.99 0.71
C ASP A 139 -2.84 13.26 -0.03
N PHE A 140 -1.52 13.46 -0.12
CA PHE A 140 -0.93 14.59 -0.85
C PHE A 140 -1.32 14.59 -2.34
N LEU A 141 -1.23 13.44 -3.01
CA LEU A 141 -1.60 13.33 -4.43
C LEU A 141 -3.06 13.74 -4.66
N ARG A 142 -3.97 13.30 -3.78
CA ARG A 142 -5.40 13.60 -3.89
C ARG A 142 -5.74 15.02 -3.49
N ASN A 143 -5.36 15.43 -2.28
CA ASN A 143 -5.85 16.67 -1.66
C ASN A 143 -5.04 17.91 -2.06
N VAL A 144 -3.76 17.74 -2.40
CA VAL A 144 -2.88 18.86 -2.78
C VAL A 144 -2.71 18.96 -4.29
N LEU A 145 -2.48 17.82 -4.97
CA LEU A 145 -2.24 17.82 -6.42
C LEU A 145 -3.48 17.53 -7.26
N ASP A 146 -4.60 17.15 -6.64
CA ASP A 146 -5.84 16.81 -7.34
C ASP A 146 -5.60 15.69 -8.39
N ILE A 147 -4.76 14.71 -8.04
CA ILE A 147 -4.49 13.55 -8.87
C ILE A 147 -5.42 12.42 -8.44
N PRO A 148 -6.16 11.78 -9.37
CA PRO A 148 -7.04 10.68 -9.03
C PRO A 148 -6.21 9.46 -8.62
N VAL A 149 -6.18 9.19 -7.32
CA VAL A 149 -5.56 7.99 -6.71
C VAL A 149 -6.61 7.24 -5.90
N PRO A 150 -6.46 5.95 -5.55
CA PRO A 150 -7.43 5.24 -4.70
C PRO A 150 -7.64 5.93 -3.34
N ASN A 151 -8.86 5.93 -2.81
CA ASN A 151 -9.14 6.41 -1.46
C ASN A 151 -8.54 5.46 -0.41
N VAL A 152 -7.82 5.99 0.57
CA VAL A 152 -7.49 5.26 1.80
C VAL A 152 -8.71 5.30 2.72
N LEU A 153 -9.23 4.14 3.09
CA LEU A 153 -10.41 4.00 3.96
C LEU A 153 -10.02 3.86 5.43
N ALA A 154 -8.95 3.10 5.68
CA ALA A 154 -8.35 2.94 6.99
C ALA A 154 -6.93 2.35 6.84
N TRP A 155 -6.13 2.44 7.89
CA TRP A 155 -4.80 1.84 7.93
C TRP A 155 -4.43 1.57 9.40
N SER A 156 -3.45 0.70 9.62
CA SER A 156 -3.03 0.29 10.96
C SER A 156 -1.53 0.13 11.06
N LEU A 157 -1.00 0.48 12.24
CA LEU A 157 0.40 0.38 12.63
C LEU A 157 0.54 -0.50 13.88
N PRO A 158 1.73 -1.06 14.17
CA PRO A 158 1.97 -1.86 15.37
C PRO A 158 1.98 -1.02 16.65
N SER A 159 2.33 0.26 16.52
CA SER A 159 2.35 1.23 17.62
C SER A 159 0.96 1.63 18.11
N LEU A 160 -0.10 1.26 17.37
CA LEU A 160 -1.49 1.43 17.79
C LEU A 160 -1.92 0.22 18.63
N GLU A 161 -2.35 0.46 19.88
CA GLU A 161 -2.73 -0.58 20.86
C GLU A 161 -3.86 -1.53 20.41
N SER A 162 -4.49 -1.27 19.26
CA SER A 162 -5.67 -2.01 18.74
C SER A 162 -5.42 -2.84 17.48
N ASN A 163 -4.18 -3.10 17.07
CA ASN A 163 -3.93 -3.86 15.83
C ASN A 163 -4.11 -5.38 16.00
N SER A 164 -5.35 -5.83 16.16
CA SER A 164 -5.70 -7.25 16.28
C SER A 164 -5.41 -8.09 15.02
N VAL A 165 -5.06 -7.45 13.90
CA VAL A 165 -4.69 -8.13 12.65
C VAL A 165 -3.29 -8.74 12.73
N GLY A 166 -2.42 -8.23 13.61
CA GLY A 166 -1.05 -8.74 13.75
C GLY A 166 -0.09 -8.38 12.61
N ALA A 167 -0.52 -7.56 11.66
CA ALA A 167 0.30 -7.00 10.59
C ALA A 167 -0.14 -5.58 10.26
N GLU A 168 0.75 -4.79 9.68
CA GLU A 168 0.45 -3.47 9.15
C GLU A 168 -0.31 -3.58 7.84
N TYR A 169 -1.30 -2.70 7.65
CA TYR A 169 -2.09 -2.74 6.43
C TYR A 169 -2.68 -1.38 6.09
N ILE A 170 -3.09 -1.26 4.82
CA ILE A 170 -3.90 -0.17 4.29
C ILE A 170 -5.15 -0.78 3.68
N LEU A 171 -6.33 -0.40 4.17
CA LEU A 171 -7.60 -0.62 3.50
C LEU A 171 -7.87 0.56 2.57
N MET A 172 -8.12 0.27 1.31
CA MET A 172 -8.36 1.28 0.29
C MET A 172 -9.40 0.84 -0.72
N GLU A 173 -9.98 1.83 -1.40
CA GLU A 173 -10.94 1.64 -2.47
C GLU A 173 -10.40 0.75 -3.60
N ARG A 174 -11.25 -0.17 -4.09
CA ARG A 174 -11.01 -0.86 -5.34
C ARG A 174 -11.35 0.06 -6.51
N VAL A 175 -10.32 0.54 -7.21
CA VAL A 175 -10.53 1.32 -8.43
C VAL A 175 -10.91 0.40 -9.59
N ASN A 176 -12.05 0.66 -10.20
CA ASN A 176 -12.50 -0.03 -11.41
C ASN A 176 -11.71 0.46 -12.62
N GLY A 177 -11.02 -0.44 -13.30
CA GLY A 177 -10.20 -0.11 -14.45
C GLY A 177 -9.61 -1.34 -15.11
N ARG A 178 -9.04 -1.15 -16.30
CA ARG A 178 -8.29 -2.17 -17.04
C ARG A 178 -6.83 -1.77 -17.13
N GLN A 179 -5.93 -2.74 -17.14
CA GLN A 179 -4.51 -2.43 -17.31
C GLN A 179 -4.28 -1.86 -18.71
N LEU A 180 -3.50 -0.79 -18.80
CA LEU A 180 -3.24 -0.14 -20.09
C LEU A 180 -2.63 -1.12 -21.11
N SER A 181 -1.76 -2.03 -20.66
CA SER A 181 -1.15 -3.07 -21.49
C SER A 181 -2.16 -4.00 -22.15
N GLU A 182 -3.32 -4.25 -21.53
CA GLU A 182 -4.36 -5.14 -22.06
C GLU A 182 -5.16 -4.48 -23.18
N VAL A 183 -5.32 -3.16 -23.12
CA VAL A 183 -6.20 -2.41 -24.04
C VAL A 183 -5.43 -1.60 -25.08
N TRP A 184 -4.13 -1.35 -24.88
CA TRP A 184 -3.35 -0.45 -25.73
C TRP A 184 -3.46 -0.74 -27.23
N ALA A 185 -3.38 -2.02 -27.59
CA ALA A 185 -3.47 -2.48 -28.98
C ALA A 185 -4.85 -2.26 -29.61
N THR A 186 -5.92 -2.22 -28.80
CA THR A 186 -7.30 -2.06 -29.27
C THR A 186 -7.80 -0.62 -29.28
N LEU A 187 -7.07 0.30 -28.63
CA LEU A 187 -7.39 1.73 -28.63
C LEU A 187 -7.18 2.37 -30.02
N SER A 188 -8.09 3.25 -30.42
CA SER A 188 -7.92 4.11 -31.58
C SER A 188 -6.78 5.13 -31.36
N GLU A 189 -6.28 5.71 -32.44
CA GLU A 189 -5.26 6.77 -32.36
C GLU A 189 -5.73 7.96 -31.51
N THR A 190 -6.98 8.39 -31.69
CA THR A 190 -7.60 9.46 -30.90
C THR A 190 -7.66 9.14 -29.40
N GLN A 191 -7.99 7.89 -29.04
CA GLN A 191 -8.00 7.44 -27.66
C GLN A 191 -6.59 7.39 -27.06
N ARG A 192 -5.60 6.89 -27.80
CA ARG A 192 -4.20 6.88 -27.37
C ARG A 192 -3.69 8.29 -27.13
N PHE A 193 -3.98 9.22 -28.04
CA PHE A 193 -3.60 10.63 -27.89
C PHE A 193 -4.22 11.26 -26.65
N GLY A 194 -5.52 11.05 -26.41
CA GLY A 194 -6.20 11.52 -25.19
C GLY A 194 -5.58 10.95 -23.90
N LEU A 195 -5.18 9.69 -23.91
CA LEU A 195 -4.50 9.04 -22.78
C LEU A 195 -3.12 9.64 -22.53
N VAL A 196 -2.31 9.82 -23.57
CA VAL A 196 -0.98 10.45 -23.45
C VAL A 196 -1.11 11.87 -22.92
N LYS A 197 -2.10 12.64 -23.39
CA LYS A 197 -2.37 13.98 -22.87
C LYS A 197 -2.70 13.95 -21.37
N SER A 198 -3.57 13.03 -20.94
CA SER A 198 -3.92 12.86 -19.52
C SER A 198 -2.70 12.49 -18.66
N LEU A 199 -1.81 11.64 -19.18
CA LEU A 199 -0.56 11.27 -18.51
C LEU A 199 0.38 12.47 -18.35
N VAL A 200 0.55 13.28 -19.40
CA VAL A 200 1.35 14.52 -19.37
C VAL A 200 0.78 15.51 -18.36
N GLU A 201 -0.55 15.60 -18.24
CA GLU A 201 -1.19 16.46 -17.24
C GLU A 201 -0.89 16.01 -15.80
N ILE A 202 -0.91 14.70 -15.53
CA ILE A 202 -0.51 14.13 -14.23
C ILE A 202 0.97 14.40 -13.97
N GLU A 203 1.86 14.13 -14.94
CA GLU A 203 3.30 14.38 -14.81
C GLU A 203 3.59 15.86 -14.52
N ARG A 204 2.90 16.78 -15.20
CA ARG A 204 2.99 18.21 -14.94
C ARG A 204 2.55 18.57 -13.53
N LYS A 205 1.47 17.96 -13.00
CA LYS A 205 1.01 18.16 -11.62
C LYS A 205 2.08 17.68 -10.62
N LEU A 206 2.63 16.49 -10.83
CA LEU A 206 3.70 15.92 -10.00
C LEU A 206 4.96 16.79 -9.99
N TYR A 207 5.42 17.22 -11.16
CA TYR A 207 6.59 18.09 -11.28
C TYR A 207 6.40 19.42 -10.53
N LYS A 208 5.26 20.07 -10.70
CA LYS A 208 4.95 21.33 -9.98
C LYS A 208 4.89 21.14 -8.47
N GLY A 209 4.25 20.06 -8.00
CA GLY A 209 4.20 19.71 -6.57
C GLY A 209 5.57 19.40 -5.97
N SER A 210 6.46 18.80 -6.75
CA SER A 210 7.82 18.44 -6.31
C SER A 210 8.74 19.67 -6.21
N VAL A 211 8.52 20.68 -7.06
CA VAL A 211 9.28 21.93 -7.07
C VAL A 211 8.82 22.90 -5.97
N SER A 212 7.53 22.88 -5.57
CA SER A 212 7.04 23.67 -4.44
C SER A 212 7.38 23.07 -3.07
N THR A 213 7.55 21.75 -3.01
CA THR A 213 7.79 21.00 -1.77
C THR A 213 9.20 20.42 -1.80
N LEU A 214 10.23 21.28 -1.84
CA LEU A 214 11.62 20.85 -1.75
C LEU A 214 11.90 20.22 -0.37
N ILE A 215 11.68 18.91 -0.28
CA ILE A 215 12.52 17.84 0.31
C ILE A 215 11.61 16.59 0.40
N PRO A 216 11.91 15.48 -0.30
CA PRO A 216 11.09 14.25 -0.25
C PRO A 216 10.91 13.67 1.17
N CYS A 217 11.77 14.06 2.12
CA CYS A 217 11.64 13.71 3.54
C CYS A 217 10.69 14.61 4.33
N SER A 218 10.22 15.76 3.82
CA SER A 218 9.40 16.69 4.60
C SER A 218 7.94 16.24 4.72
N VAL A 219 7.37 15.58 3.70
CA VAL A 219 6.02 14.98 3.80
C VAL A 219 5.98 13.94 4.92
N PHE A 220 7.07 13.18 5.07
CA PHE A 220 7.26 12.23 6.16
C PHE A 220 7.38 12.92 7.54
N TYR A 221 8.01 14.09 7.61
CA TYR A 221 8.22 14.85 8.85
C TYR A 221 7.04 15.74 9.27
N GLU A 222 6.17 16.16 8.34
CA GLU A 222 4.96 16.91 8.68
C GLU A 222 3.83 15.97 9.10
N SER A 223 3.63 14.84 8.41
CA SER A 223 2.62 13.84 8.79
C SER A 223 2.89 13.20 10.16
N LEU A 224 4.15 12.97 10.55
CA LEU A 224 4.49 12.49 11.91
C LEU A 224 4.34 13.56 12.99
N ARG A 225 4.32 14.85 12.63
CA ARG A 225 4.10 15.97 13.55
C ARG A 225 2.63 16.10 13.98
N ASP A 226 1.72 15.59 13.15
CA ASP A 226 0.28 15.58 13.41
C ASP A 226 -0.20 14.30 14.13
N ILE A 227 0.68 13.32 14.36
CA ILE A 227 0.37 12.01 14.97
C ILE A 227 0.95 11.86 16.40
N SER A 228 1.75 12.84 16.89
CA SER A 228 2.31 12.85 18.27
C SER A 228 1.71 13.93 19.16
#